data_AF-A0A3A4R2T0-F1
#
_entry.id   AF-A0A3A4R2T0-F1
#
_cell.length_a   1.000
_cell.length_b   1.000
_cell.length_c   1.000
_cell.angle_alpha   90.00
_cell.angle_beta   90.00
_cell.angle_gamma   90.00
#
_symmetry.space_group_name_H-M   'P 1'
#
loop_
_entity.id
_entity.type
_entity.pdbx_description
1 polymer ?
#
loop_
_entity_poly.entity_id
_entity_poly.type
_entity_poly.pdbx_seq_one_letter_code
_entity_poly.pdbx_strand_id
1 'polypeptide(L)'
;MMLVESAGLEDEQESRDYELVKIPGVEIAVSMGKRQVSNLILLGTYVSIRDTMLSELIEEELERRFGTKKTILEWNQKAFRRGLELGRNAKK
;
A
#
# COMPACT_ATOMS: atom_id res chain seq x y z
N MET A 1 -0.69 -2.68 15.71
CA MET A 1 -0.37 -3.09 14.34
C MET A 1 0.83 -2.31 13.84
N MET A 2 1.82 -3.01 13.32
CA MET A 2 2.95 -2.44 12.60
C MET A 2 2.90 -2.95 11.16
N LEU A 3 2.86 -2.03 10.20
CA LEU A 3 2.95 -2.35 8.77
C LEU A 3 4.40 -2.12 8.33
N VAL A 4 5.03 -3.14 7.78
CA VAL A 4 6.45 -3.13 7.46
C VAL A 4 6.67 -3.49 5.99
N GLU A 5 7.47 -2.69 5.31
CA GLU A 5 8.03 -3.04 4.00
C GLU A 5 8.97 -4.24 4.16
N SER A 6 8.68 -5.37 3.52
CA SER A 6 9.40 -6.61 3.75
C SER A 6 10.46 -6.92 2.69
N ALA A 7 10.51 -6.21 1.57
CA ALA A 7 11.52 -6.42 0.55
C ALA A 7 12.93 -6.17 1.12
N GLY A 8 13.77 -7.21 1.15
CA GLY A 8 15.12 -7.14 1.71
C GLY A 8 15.21 -7.15 3.24
N LEU A 9 14.11 -7.46 3.94
CA LEU A 9 14.14 -7.77 5.37
C LEU A 9 14.33 -9.27 5.60
N GLU A 10 15.48 -9.64 6.14
CA GLU A 10 15.65 -10.88 6.87
C GLU A 10 15.22 -10.59 8.31
N ASP A 11 14.16 -11.23 8.83
CA ASP A 11 13.76 -11.00 10.21
C ASP A 11 13.24 -12.28 10.85
N GLU A 12 13.85 -12.63 11.98
CA GLU A 12 13.50 -13.73 12.87
C GLU A 12 12.19 -13.41 13.60
N GLN A 13 11.33 -14.42 13.78
CA GLN A 13 10.06 -14.25 14.51
C GLN A 13 10.34 -14.10 16.01
N GLU A 14 10.58 -12.87 16.46
CA GLU A 14 10.39 -12.54 17.88
C GLU A 14 8.90 -12.37 18.17
N SER A 15 8.43 -12.91 19.30
CA SER A 15 7.08 -12.67 19.80
C SER A 15 6.93 -11.18 20.16
N ARG A 16 5.93 -10.49 19.61
CA ARG A 16 5.72 -9.06 19.82
C ARG A 16 4.29 -8.79 20.31
N ASP A 17 4.12 -7.77 21.16
CA ASP A 17 2.82 -7.33 21.71
C ASP A 17 1.92 -6.61 20.68
N TYR A 18 2.19 -6.77 19.40
CA TYR A 18 1.44 -6.13 18.32
C TYR A 18 1.33 -7.02 17.10
N GLU A 19 0.24 -6.84 16.36
CA GLU A 19 0.03 -7.42 15.04
C GLU A 19 1.08 -6.89 14.04
N LEU A 20 1.92 -7.77 13.50
CA LEU A 20 2.92 -7.45 12.49
C LEU A 20 2.41 -7.84 11.10
N VAL A 21 2.30 -6.86 10.20
CA VAL A 21 1.89 -7.06 8.81
C VAL A 21 3.09 -6.73 7.91
N LYS A 22 3.58 -7.74 7.19
CA LYS A 22 4.73 -7.61 6.28
C LYS A 22 4.21 -7.55 4.84
N ILE A 23 4.57 -6.50 4.09
CA ILE A 23 4.18 -6.32 2.69
C ILE A 23 5.43 -6.01 1.86
N PRO A 24 5.72 -6.77 0.79
CA PRO A 24 6.85 -6.50 -0.10
C PRO A 24 6.48 -5.42 -1.12
N GLY A 25 6.16 -4.21 -0.64
CA GLY A 25 5.63 -3.11 -1.43
C GLY A 25 6.57 -2.66 -2.55
N VAL A 26 7.88 -2.69 -2.32
CA VAL A 26 8.89 -2.38 -3.34
C VAL A 26 8.90 -3.42 -4.46
N GLU A 27 8.87 -4.71 -4.13
CA GLU A 27 8.85 -5.78 -5.14
C GLU A 27 7.56 -5.74 -5.97
N ILE A 28 6.43 -5.49 -5.32
CA ILE A 28 5.14 -5.34 -6.00
C ILE A 28 5.18 -4.10 -6.93
N ALA A 29 5.71 -2.97 -6.47
CA ALA A 29 5.84 -1.79 -7.32
C ALA A 29 6.76 -2.03 -8.54
N VAL A 30 7.84 -2.80 -8.35
CA VAL A 30 8.75 -3.20 -9.43
C VAL A 30 8.05 -4.14 -10.42
N SER A 31 7.29 -5.14 -9.96
CA SER A 31 6.56 -6.06 -10.84
C SER A 31 5.43 -5.36 -11.61
N MET A 32 4.87 -4.29 -11.04
CA MET A 32 3.95 -3.38 -11.73
C MET A 32 4.66 -2.48 -12.76
N GLY A 33 5.99 -2.45 -12.82
CA GLY A 33 6.76 -1.64 -13.77
C GLY A 33 7.04 -0.21 -13.30
N LYS A 34 6.77 0.14 -12.03
CA LYS A 34 7.02 1.49 -11.50
C LYS A 34 7.39 1.49 -10.03
N ARG A 35 8.66 1.32 -9.71
CA ARG A 35 9.18 1.26 -8.33
C ARG A 35 8.74 2.42 -7.42
N GLN A 36 8.56 3.63 -7.98
CA GLN A 36 8.24 4.84 -7.20
C GLN A 36 6.87 4.83 -6.52
N VAL A 37 6.00 3.85 -6.82
CA VAL A 37 4.63 3.79 -6.28
C VAL A 37 4.49 2.87 -5.06
N SER A 38 5.59 2.31 -4.53
CA SER A 38 5.56 1.38 -3.40
C SER A 38 4.90 1.96 -2.14
N ASN A 39 5.08 3.26 -1.90
CA ASN A 39 4.46 3.96 -0.79
C ASN A 39 2.93 3.93 -0.82
N LEU A 40 2.33 3.98 -2.02
CA LEU A 40 0.87 3.93 -2.18
C LEU A 40 0.32 2.52 -2.01
N ILE A 41 1.10 1.49 -2.32
CA ILE A 41 0.76 0.10 -1.98
C ILE A 41 0.68 -0.07 -0.46
N LEU A 42 1.68 0.44 0.27
CA LEU A 42 1.67 0.39 1.74
C LEU A 42 0.51 1.21 2.32
N LEU A 43 0.27 2.43 1.82
CA LEU A 43 -0.85 3.26 2.25
C LEU A 43 -2.20 2.59 2.03
N GLY A 44 -2.42 2.00 0.84
CA GLY A 44 -3.64 1.25 0.55
C GLY A 44 -3.82 0.05 1.47
N THR A 45 -2.72 -0.65 1.78
CA THR A 45 -2.78 -1.79 2.71
C THR A 45 -3.20 -1.33 4.10
N TYR A 46 -2.60 -0.24 4.60
CA TYR A 46 -2.95 0.33 5.90
C TYR A 46 -4.42 0.76 5.98
N VAL A 47 -4.90 1.51 4.99
CA VAL A 47 -6.29 1.98 4.91
C VAL A 47 -7.28 0.81 4.91
N SER A 48 -6.98 -0.24 4.14
CA SER A 48 -7.81 -1.43 4.05
C SER A 48 -7.85 -2.23 5.35
N ILE A 49 -6.70 -2.44 6.00
CA ILE A 49 -6.66 -3.17 7.29
C ILE A 49 -7.43 -2.42 8.38
N ARG A 50 -7.37 -1.08 8.37
CA ARG A 50 -8.09 -0.28 9.37
C ARG A 50 -9.57 -0.07 9.06
N ASP A 51 -10.07 -0.54 7.91
CA ASP A 51 -11.46 -0.40 7.48
C ASP A 51 -11.98 1.05 7.57
N THR A 52 -11.09 2.00 7.30
CA THR A 52 -11.41 3.42 7.43
C THR A 52 -12.14 3.89 6.18
N MET A 53 -13.12 4.78 6.31
CA MET A 53 -13.77 5.52 5.19
C MET A 53 -12.81 6.48 4.44
N LEU A 54 -11.51 6.22 4.49
CA LEU A 54 -10.45 7.05 3.93
C LEU A 54 -10.13 6.70 2.47
N SER A 55 -10.56 5.55 1.95
CA SER A 55 -10.20 5.12 0.58
C SER A 55 -10.64 6.12 -0.48
N GLU A 56 -11.89 6.57 -0.40
CA GLU A 56 -12.50 7.52 -1.31
C GLU A 56 -11.83 8.89 -1.19
N LEU A 57 -11.60 9.35 0.04
CA LEU A 57 -10.92 10.62 0.30
C LEU A 57 -9.47 10.63 -0.21
N ILE A 58 -8.77 9.49 -0.13
CA ILE A 58 -7.41 9.36 -0.67
C ILE A 58 -7.45 9.35 -2.21
N GLU A 59 -8.41 8.69 -2.84
CA GLU A 59 -8.59 8.71 -4.30
C GLU A 59 -8.91 10.12 -4.80
N GLU A 60 -9.78 10.86 -4.11
CA GLU A 60 -10.08 12.27 -4.38
C GLU A 60 -8.84 13.15 -4.24
N GLU A 61 -8.03 12.94 -3.20
CA GLU A 61 -6.78 13.68 -3.00
C GLU A 61 -5.73 13.36 -4.07
N LEU A 62 -5.66 12.12 -4.54
CA LEU A 62 -4.81 11.74 -5.68
C LEU A 62 -5.25 12.46 -6.95
N GLU A 63 -6.56 12.52 -7.23
CA GLU A 63 -7.12 13.26 -8.36
C GLU A 63 -6.81 14.76 -8.25
N ARG A 64 -7.02 15.36 -7.07
CA ARG A 64 -6.73 16.77 -6.81
C ARG A 64 -5.26 17.11 -7.05
N ARG A 65 -4.33 16.23 -6.65
CA ARG A 65 -2.87 16.46 -6.77
C ARG A 65 -2.32 16.16 -8.16
N PHE A 66 -2.88 15.17 -8.86
CA PHE A 66 -2.29 14.60 -10.07
C PHE A 66 -3.21 14.56 -11.29
N GLY A 67 -4.43 15.11 -11.23
CA GLY A 67 -5.41 15.07 -12.32
C GLY A 67 -4.93 15.66 -13.65
N THR A 68 -4.03 16.66 -13.60
CA THR A 68 -3.39 17.21 -14.81
C THR A 68 -2.26 16.33 -15.36
N LYS A 69 -1.80 15.34 -14.59
CA LYS A 69 -0.72 14.40 -14.90
C LYS A 69 -1.25 12.97 -15.00
N LYS A 70 -2.12 12.71 -15.98
CA LYS A 70 -2.88 11.45 -16.16
C LYS A 70 -2.07 10.17 -15.91
N THR A 71 -0.91 10.01 -16.54
CA THR A 71 -0.08 8.81 -16.35
C THR A 71 0.41 8.66 -14.91
N ILE A 72 0.77 9.76 -14.24
CA ILE A 72 1.19 9.71 -12.82
C ILE A 72 0.01 9.33 -11.93
N LEU A 73 -1.14 9.95 -12.16
CA LEU A 73 -2.39 9.63 -11.46
C LEU A 73 -2.76 8.15 -11.60
N GLU A 74 -2.82 7.63 -12.83
CA GLU A 74 -3.18 6.23 -13.09
C GLU A 74 -2.27 5.25 -12.34
N TRP A 75 -0.96 5.48 -12.36
CA TRP A 75 -0.01 4.65 -11.64
C TRP A 75 -0.20 4.71 -10.13
N ASN A 76 -0.45 5.91 -9.60
CA ASN A 76 -0.68 6.12 -8.18
C ASN A 76 -1.99 5.43 -7.72
N GLN A 77 -3.07 5.57 -8.47
CA GLN A 77 -4.34 4.92 -8.20
C GLN A 77 -4.22 3.38 -8.29
N LYS A 78 -3.57 2.85 -9.33
CA LYS A 78 -3.32 1.40 -9.45
C LYS A 78 -2.55 0.85 -8.25
N ALA A 79 -1.52 1.57 -7.81
CA ALA A 79 -0.71 1.18 -6.66
C ALA A 79 -1.52 1.21 -5.35
N PHE A 80 -2.29 2.28 -5.13
CA PHE A 80 -3.15 2.40 -3.96
C PHE A 80 -4.21 1.29 -3.91
N ARG A 81 -4.91 1.03 -5.01
CA ARG A 81 -5.91 -0.04 -5.13
C ARG A 81 -5.29 -1.42 -4.92
N ARG A 82 -4.08 -1.65 -5.43
CA ARG A 82 -3.34 -2.89 -5.16
C ARG A 82 -3.06 -3.06 -3.67
N GLY A 83 -2.68 -1.97 -2.99
CA GLY A 83 -2.58 -1.95 -1.53
C GLY A 83 -3.88 -2.33 -0.83
N LEU A 84 -5.01 -1.76 -1.25
CA LEU A 84 -6.32 -2.05 -0.66
C LEU A 84 -6.68 -3.55 -0.76
N GLU A 85 -6.37 -4.19 -1.89
CA GLU A 85 -6.55 -5.64 -2.09
C GLU A 85 -5.70 -6.47 -1.12
N LEU A 86 -4.43 -6.12 -0.96
CA LEU A 86 -3.52 -6.82 -0.04
C LEU A 86 -4.01 -6.74 1.40
N GLY A 87 -4.45 -5.56 1.83
CA GLY A 87 -5.00 -5.37 3.18
C GLY A 87 -6.27 -6.19 3.44
N ARG A 88 -7.13 -6.39 2.41
CA ARG A 88 -8.33 -7.24 2.55
C ARG A 88 -7.97 -8.72 2.73
N ASN A 89 -6.91 -9.18 2.07
CA ASN A 89 -6.44 -10.55 2.18
C ASN A 89 -5.69 -10.81 3.50
N ALA A 90 -5.02 -9.79 4.05
CA ALA A 90 -4.34 -9.89 5.34
C ALA A 90 -5.29 -9.98 6.55
N LYS A 91 -6.57 -9.59 6.40
CA LYS A 91 -7.61 -9.74 7.43
C LYS A 91 -8.22 -11.15 7.53
N LYS A 92 -7.99 -12.02 6.55
CA LYS A 92 -8.51 -13.40 6.52
C LYS A 92 -7.55 -14.36 7.20
#